data_AF-A0A3N5GRB4-F1
#
_entry.id   AF-A0A3N5GRB4-F1
#
_cell.length_a   1.000
_cell.length_b   1.000
_cell.length_c   1.000
_cell.angle_alpha   90.00
_cell.angle_beta   90.00
_cell.angle_gamma   90.00
#
_symmetry.space_group_name_H-M   'P 1'
#
loop_
_entity.id
_entity.type
_entity.pdbx_description
1 polymer ?
#
loop_
_entity_poly.entity_id
_entity_poly.type
_entity_poly.pdbx_seq_one_letter_code
_entity_poly.pdbx_strand_id
1 'polypeptide(L)'
;YRTRIDDANFSIALEFAPGGPPVLQGDAGFSRKGPHERQASYYYSRPQLGVSGSVGIEGRGVRVDGVAWLDHEWSTEILDPAADGWDWVGLNLDDGTALMAFRIRRRDGGGLWSHARWIDATGTAATDPALADAVPRFTTARSWTSPRTGARYPVAMTLAVGPRTLTLEPLFDDQELDARGSAGTVYWEGAVRVLEADREIGRGYLELTGYAGALRM
;
A
#
# COMPACT_ATOMS: atom_id res chain seq x y z
N TYR A 1 -8.66 9.68 -14.21
CA TYR A 1 -9.57 9.88 -13.07
C TYR A 1 -9.56 11.35 -12.66
N ARG A 2 -10.63 11.80 -12.00
CA ARG A 2 -10.69 13.12 -11.37
C ARG A 2 -11.18 12.95 -9.95
N THR A 3 -10.58 13.65 -9.02
CA THR A 3 -11.05 13.72 -7.63
C THR A 3 -11.21 15.17 -7.20
N ARG A 4 -12.21 15.41 -6.36
CA ARG A 4 -12.37 16.65 -5.64
C ARG A 4 -12.78 16.33 -4.21
N ILE A 5 -11.96 16.74 -3.26
CA ILE A 5 -12.19 16.64 -1.83
C ILE A 5 -12.14 18.05 -1.28
N ASP A 6 -13.26 18.51 -0.74
CA ASP A 6 -13.37 19.80 -0.07
C ASP A 6 -13.62 19.52 1.42
N ASP A 7 -12.59 19.68 2.25
CA ASP A 7 -12.66 19.58 3.71
C ASP A 7 -12.55 20.98 4.35
N ALA A 8 -12.87 21.10 5.64
CA ALA A 8 -12.72 22.35 6.36
C ALA A 8 -11.27 22.84 6.44
N ASN A 9 -10.29 21.91 6.49
CA ASN A 9 -8.88 22.25 6.71
C ASN A 9 -8.06 22.24 5.42
N PHE A 10 -8.49 21.49 4.41
CA PHE A 10 -7.76 21.32 3.16
C PHE A 10 -8.68 21.08 1.97
N SER A 11 -8.16 21.27 0.76
CA SER A 11 -8.83 20.90 -0.48
C SER A 11 -7.88 20.15 -1.41
N ILE A 12 -8.42 19.19 -2.14
CA ILE A 12 -7.71 18.39 -3.14
C ILE A 12 -8.53 18.41 -4.42
N ALA A 13 -7.93 18.88 -5.51
CA ALA A 13 -8.52 18.81 -6.85
C ALA A 13 -7.45 18.28 -7.80
N LEU A 14 -7.49 16.98 -8.09
CA LEU A 14 -6.47 16.28 -8.86
C LEU A 14 -7.08 15.55 -10.06
N GLU A 15 -6.32 15.56 -11.15
CA GLU A 15 -6.52 14.69 -12.30
C GLU A 15 -5.42 13.63 -12.34
N PHE A 16 -5.81 12.41 -12.73
CA PHE A 16 -4.94 11.25 -12.81
C PHE A 16 -4.99 10.68 -14.22
N ALA A 17 -3.86 10.62 -14.89
CA ALA A 17 -3.71 10.09 -16.24
C ALA A 17 -3.11 8.67 -16.16
N PRO A 18 -3.87 7.60 -16.53
CA PRO A 18 -3.31 6.26 -16.62
C PRO A 18 -2.33 6.15 -17.79
N GLY A 19 -1.18 5.53 -17.55
CA GLY A 19 -0.22 5.19 -18.61
C GLY A 19 -0.62 3.96 -19.45
N GLY A 20 -1.58 3.16 -18.98
CA GLY A 20 -1.97 1.90 -19.63
C GLY A 20 -3.25 1.27 -19.06
N PRO A 21 -3.59 0.04 -19.49
CA PRO A 21 -4.69 -0.73 -18.92
C PRO A 21 -4.44 -1.06 -17.43
N PRO A 22 -5.48 -1.43 -16.67
CA PRO A 22 -5.30 -1.99 -15.34
C PRO A 22 -4.41 -3.22 -15.32
N VAL A 23 -3.64 -3.38 -14.24
CA VAL A 23 -2.87 -4.59 -13.98
C VAL A 23 -3.66 -5.48 -13.04
N LEU A 24 -4.03 -6.66 -13.54
CA LEU A 24 -4.77 -7.65 -12.75
C LEU A 24 -3.83 -8.27 -11.70
N GLN A 25 -4.31 -8.32 -10.45
CA GLN A 25 -3.60 -8.97 -9.35
C GLN A 25 -3.98 -10.46 -9.27
N GLY A 26 -3.16 -11.25 -8.57
CA GLY A 26 -3.39 -12.69 -8.44
C GLY A 26 -3.47 -13.42 -9.79
N ASP A 27 -4.39 -14.38 -9.89
CA ASP A 27 -4.65 -15.12 -11.12
C ASP A 27 -5.79 -14.47 -11.92
N ALA A 28 -5.43 -13.78 -13.00
CA ALA A 28 -6.37 -13.05 -13.87
C ALA A 28 -7.35 -12.13 -13.11
N GLY A 29 -6.90 -11.50 -12.01
CA GLY A 29 -7.69 -10.59 -11.18
C GLY A 29 -8.28 -11.27 -9.94
N PHE A 30 -8.28 -12.60 -9.87
CA PHE A 30 -8.67 -13.34 -8.68
C PHE A 30 -7.48 -13.43 -7.71
N SER A 31 -7.50 -12.61 -6.67
CA SER A 31 -6.39 -12.45 -5.73
C SER A 31 -6.75 -13.01 -4.36
N ARG A 32 -6.07 -14.09 -3.97
CA ARG A 32 -6.26 -14.72 -2.66
C ARG A 32 -5.66 -13.86 -1.56
N LYS A 33 -6.34 -13.85 -0.42
CA LYS A 33 -5.98 -13.17 0.83
C LYS A 33 -6.02 -14.11 2.03
N GLY A 34 -5.90 -15.41 1.80
CA GLY A 34 -5.95 -16.41 2.86
C GLY A 34 -5.74 -17.85 2.37
N PRO A 35 -5.53 -18.80 3.30
CA PRO A 35 -5.28 -20.21 2.96
C PRO A 35 -6.48 -20.91 2.32
N HIS A 36 -7.70 -20.42 2.49
CA HIS A 36 -8.90 -20.99 1.88
C HIS A 36 -9.26 -20.31 0.56
N GLU A 37 -9.76 -21.07 -0.42
CA GLU A 37 -10.09 -20.56 -1.77
C GLU A 37 -11.09 -19.39 -1.76
N ARG A 38 -12.07 -19.43 -0.83
CA ARG A 38 -13.08 -18.37 -0.69
C ARG A 38 -12.51 -17.06 -0.14
N GLN A 39 -11.34 -17.09 0.50
CA GLN A 39 -10.66 -15.90 1.02
C GLN A 39 -9.92 -15.22 -0.13
N ALA A 40 -10.69 -14.59 -1.01
CA ALA A 40 -10.18 -13.95 -2.20
C ALA A 40 -11.02 -12.72 -2.56
N SER A 41 -10.43 -11.86 -3.36
CA SER A 41 -11.06 -10.69 -3.92
C SER A 41 -10.81 -10.65 -5.42
N TYR A 42 -11.69 -9.97 -6.15
CA TYR A 42 -11.34 -9.46 -7.46
C TYR A 42 -10.56 -8.16 -7.28
N TYR A 43 -9.40 -8.08 -7.90
CA TYR A 43 -8.42 -7.03 -7.60
C TYR A 43 -7.60 -6.65 -8.84
N TYR A 44 -7.55 -5.35 -9.13
CA TYR A 44 -6.59 -4.76 -10.05
C TYR A 44 -5.97 -3.48 -9.48
N SER A 45 -4.82 -3.13 -10.03
CA SER A 45 -4.10 -1.89 -9.73
C SER A 45 -3.91 -1.04 -10.97
N ARG A 46 -3.63 0.24 -10.77
CA ARG A 46 -3.08 1.15 -11.76
C ARG A 46 -1.88 1.86 -11.15
N PRO A 47 -0.66 1.34 -11.38
CA PRO A 47 0.56 2.02 -10.98
C PRO A 47 0.85 3.21 -11.90
N GLN A 48 1.86 3.99 -11.55
CA GLN A 48 2.44 5.05 -12.39
C GLN A 48 1.39 6.03 -12.95
N LEU A 49 0.35 6.35 -12.16
CA LEU A 49 -0.67 7.31 -12.57
C LEU A 49 -0.08 8.71 -12.54
N GLY A 50 0.03 9.39 -13.68
CA GLY A 50 0.47 10.78 -13.73
C GLY A 50 -0.55 11.68 -13.03
N VAL A 51 -0.10 12.50 -12.08
CA VAL A 51 -0.93 13.41 -11.29
C VAL A 51 -0.69 14.84 -11.73
N SER A 52 -1.77 15.61 -11.85
CA SER A 52 -1.69 17.06 -11.92
C SER A 52 -2.89 17.70 -11.23
N GLY A 53 -2.75 18.92 -10.71
CA GLY A 53 -3.88 19.65 -10.16
C GLY A 53 -3.46 20.65 -9.09
N SER A 54 -4.25 20.71 -8.02
CA SER A 54 -4.00 21.62 -6.89
C SER A 54 -4.38 21.00 -5.55
N VAL A 55 -3.61 21.37 -4.53
CA VAL A 55 -3.90 21.12 -3.12
C VAL A 55 -3.98 22.46 -2.40
N GLY A 56 -4.93 22.61 -1.49
CA GLY A 56 -5.10 23.80 -0.67
C GLY A 56 -5.04 23.48 0.82
N ILE A 57 -4.41 24.35 1.60
CA ILE A 57 -4.39 24.32 3.07
C ILE A 57 -4.65 25.74 3.57
N GLU A 58 -5.53 25.91 4.56
CA GLU A 58 -5.85 27.23 5.16
C GLU A 58 -6.19 28.31 4.10
N GLY A 59 -6.92 27.94 3.06
CA GLY A 59 -7.33 28.83 1.97
C GLY A 59 -6.22 29.19 0.96
N ARG A 60 -5.01 28.64 1.09
CA ARG A 60 -3.91 28.81 0.13
C ARG A 60 -3.76 27.58 -0.75
N GLY A 61 -4.09 27.73 -2.03
CA GLY A 61 -3.92 26.69 -3.05
C GLY A 61 -2.56 26.75 -3.73
N VAL A 62 -1.94 25.58 -3.93
CA VAL A 62 -0.72 25.41 -4.74
C VAL A 62 -1.00 24.41 -5.87
N ARG A 63 -0.38 24.65 -7.03
CA ARG A 63 -0.37 23.68 -8.12
C ARG A 63 0.61 22.56 -7.79
N VAL A 64 0.22 21.33 -8.10
CA VAL A 64 1.03 20.14 -7.86
C VAL A 64 1.02 19.23 -9.07
N ASP A 65 2.08 18.44 -9.17
CA ASP A 65 2.25 17.31 -10.06
C ASP A 65 2.90 16.16 -9.29
N GLY A 66 2.84 14.95 -9.85
CA GLY A 66 3.44 13.79 -9.22
C GLY A 66 2.97 12.47 -9.83
N VAL A 67 3.11 11.40 -9.06
CA VAL A 67 2.72 10.04 -9.44
C VAL A 67 1.89 9.43 -8.33
N ALA A 68 0.81 8.75 -8.71
CA ALA A 68 -0.08 8.07 -7.78
C ALA A 68 -0.20 6.57 -8.11
N TRP A 69 -0.85 5.88 -7.18
CA TRP A 69 -1.28 4.50 -7.31
C TRP A 69 -2.79 4.44 -7.10
N LEU A 70 -3.48 3.58 -7.83
CA LEU A 70 -4.88 3.24 -7.55
C LEU A 70 -5.00 1.73 -7.41
N ASP A 71 -5.69 1.33 -6.36
CA ASP A 71 -6.19 -0.03 -6.18
C ASP A 71 -7.71 -0.07 -6.21
N HIS A 72 -8.25 -1.13 -6.80
CA HIS A 72 -9.67 -1.40 -6.80
C HIS A 72 -9.88 -2.88 -6.46
N GLU A 73 -10.40 -3.11 -5.27
CA GLU A 73 -10.65 -4.44 -4.72
C GLU A 73 -12.13 -4.59 -4.33
N TRP A 74 -12.73 -5.74 -4.67
CA TRP A 74 -14.07 -6.08 -4.20
C TRP A 74 -14.19 -7.58 -3.92
N SER A 75 -14.94 -7.92 -2.88
CA SER A 75 -15.18 -9.30 -2.45
C SER A 75 -16.48 -9.42 -1.67
N THR A 76 -16.96 -10.64 -1.50
CA THR A 76 -18.09 -10.98 -0.63
C THR A 76 -17.66 -11.59 0.71
N GLU A 77 -16.36 -11.79 0.92
CA GLU A 77 -15.77 -12.33 2.13
C GLU A 77 -14.78 -11.32 2.73
N ILE A 78 -14.93 -11.03 4.01
CA ILE A 78 -13.98 -10.22 4.78
C ILE A 78 -12.68 -11.00 5.06
N LEU A 79 -11.73 -10.37 5.74
CA LEU A 79 -10.48 -11.02 6.15
C LEU A 79 -10.77 -12.19 7.11
N ASP A 80 -9.86 -13.17 7.16
CA ASP A 80 -9.95 -14.29 8.10
C ASP A 80 -10.09 -13.79 9.55
N PRO A 81 -11.00 -14.34 10.38
CA PRO A 81 -11.13 -13.96 11.80
C PRO A 81 -9.85 -14.15 12.63
N ALA A 82 -8.93 -15.03 12.21
CA ALA A 82 -7.64 -15.22 12.83
C ALA A 82 -6.62 -14.12 12.47
N ALA A 83 -6.94 -13.28 11.49
CA ALA A 83 -6.11 -12.15 11.12
C ALA A 83 -6.16 -11.06 12.20
N ASP A 84 -4.99 -10.52 12.49
CA ASP A 84 -4.82 -9.36 13.36
C ASP A 84 -4.83 -8.06 12.55
N GLY A 85 -4.26 -8.13 11.35
CA GLY A 85 -4.35 -7.08 10.33
C GLY A 85 -3.39 -7.35 9.18
N TRP A 86 -3.16 -6.35 8.34
CA TRP A 86 -2.26 -6.46 7.20
C TRP A 86 -1.23 -5.34 7.17
N ASP A 87 -0.12 -5.61 6.48
CA ASP A 87 0.82 -4.61 6.00
C ASP A 87 0.75 -4.67 4.47
N TRP A 88 0.53 -3.53 3.82
CA TRP A 88 0.41 -3.44 2.36
C TRP A 88 1.30 -2.32 1.84
N VAL A 89 1.86 -2.52 0.64
CA VAL A 89 2.59 -1.49 -0.11
C VAL A 89 2.17 -1.44 -1.56
N GLY A 90 2.12 -0.22 -2.08
CA GLY A 90 2.08 0.10 -3.51
C GLY A 90 3.22 1.05 -3.83
N LEU A 91 4.18 0.60 -4.62
CA LEU A 91 5.44 1.30 -4.89
C LEU A 91 5.55 1.61 -6.38
N ASN A 92 5.80 2.87 -6.73
CA ASN A 92 6.19 3.30 -8.06
C ASN A 92 7.71 3.56 -8.05
N LEU A 93 8.44 2.88 -8.92
CA LEU A 93 9.89 3.03 -9.06
C LEU A 93 10.23 3.99 -10.20
N ASP A 94 11.38 4.64 -10.08
CA ASP A 94 11.84 5.71 -10.98
C ASP A 94 12.15 5.19 -12.40
N ASP A 95 12.41 3.88 -12.54
CA ASP A 95 12.60 3.22 -13.84
C ASP A 95 11.28 2.85 -14.53
N GLY A 96 10.14 3.23 -13.95
CA GLY A 96 8.80 2.94 -14.44
C GLY A 96 8.24 1.61 -13.95
N THR A 97 9.04 0.74 -13.34
CA THR A 97 8.54 -0.50 -12.72
C THR A 97 7.72 -0.18 -11.46
N ALA A 98 6.95 -1.14 -10.99
CA ALA A 98 6.10 -0.97 -9.82
C ALA A 98 5.95 -2.29 -9.04
N LEU A 99 5.62 -2.18 -7.76
CA LEU A 99 5.40 -3.33 -6.88
C LEU A 99 4.15 -3.11 -6.02
N MET A 100 3.24 -4.08 -6.07
CA MET A 100 2.26 -4.27 -5.01
C MET A 100 2.70 -5.45 -4.14
N ALA A 101 2.71 -5.32 -2.83
CA ALA A 101 2.95 -6.45 -1.94
C ALA A 101 2.19 -6.29 -0.63
N PHE A 102 1.76 -7.41 -0.05
CA PHE A 102 1.17 -7.41 1.28
C PHE A 102 1.48 -8.68 2.06
N ARG A 103 1.30 -8.59 3.38
CA ARG A 103 1.14 -9.74 4.27
C ARG A 103 -0.07 -9.56 5.16
N ILE A 104 -0.75 -10.65 5.46
CA ILE A 104 -1.78 -10.73 6.49
C ILE A 104 -1.15 -11.44 7.68
N ARG A 105 -1.24 -10.80 8.84
CA ARG A 105 -0.64 -11.25 10.09
C ARG A 105 -1.70 -11.93 10.94
N ARG A 106 -1.31 -12.97 11.65
CA ARG A 106 -2.10 -13.62 12.69
C ARG A 106 -1.86 -12.94 14.04
N ARG A 107 -2.83 -13.09 14.94
CA ARG A 107 -2.73 -12.59 16.33
C ARG A 107 -1.61 -13.23 17.14
N ASP A 108 -1.20 -14.44 16.78
CA ASP A 108 -0.08 -15.16 17.41
C ASP A 108 1.30 -14.70 16.91
N GLY A 109 1.35 -13.68 16.03
CA GLY A 109 2.58 -13.17 15.43
C GLY A 109 3.04 -13.89 14.16
N GLY A 110 2.34 -14.95 13.74
CA GLY A 110 2.62 -15.66 12.49
C GLY A 110 2.10 -14.94 11.24
N GLY A 111 2.58 -15.33 10.06
CA GLY A 111 1.98 -14.94 8.78
C GLY A 111 0.80 -15.85 8.42
N LEU A 112 -0.33 -15.27 8.05
CA LEU A 112 -1.50 -16.01 7.53
C LEU A 112 -1.43 -16.19 6.02
N TRP A 113 -1.08 -15.12 5.32
CA TRP A 113 -1.02 -15.06 3.87
C TRP A 113 -0.11 -13.91 3.41
N SER A 114 0.41 -13.99 2.20
CA SER A 114 1.19 -12.91 1.61
C SER A 114 1.19 -13.02 0.09
N HIS A 115 1.29 -11.89 -0.60
CA HIS A 115 1.35 -11.85 -2.05
C HIS A 115 2.17 -10.66 -2.50
N ALA A 116 2.86 -10.80 -3.63
CA ALA A 116 3.54 -9.72 -4.31
C ALA A 116 3.30 -9.81 -5.81
N ARG A 117 3.31 -8.66 -6.47
CA ARG A 117 3.20 -8.53 -7.92
C ARG A 117 4.15 -7.43 -8.40
N TRP A 118 5.22 -7.86 -9.06
CA TRP A 118 6.06 -6.96 -9.83
C TRP A 118 5.39 -6.61 -11.15
N ILE A 119 5.49 -5.35 -11.53
CA ILE A 119 4.93 -4.77 -12.75
C ILE A 119 6.07 -4.07 -13.48
N ASP A 120 6.26 -4.38 -14.76
CA ASP A 120 7.28 -3.75 -15.58
C ASP A 120 6.86 -2.33 -16.03
N ALA A 121 7.80 -1.61 -16.65
CA ALA A 121 7.57 -0.25 -17.14
C ALA A 121 6.51 -0.13 -18.25
N THR A 122 6.09 -1.25 -18.85
CA THR A 122 4.99 -1.29 -19.83
C THR A 122 3.63 -1.45 -19.17
N GLY A 123 3.59 -1.63 -17.86
CA GLY A 123 2.37 -1.94 -17.12
C GLY A 123 1.99 -3.42 -17.20
N THR A 124 2.92 -4.32 -17.51
CA THR A 124 2.67 -5.75 -17.57
C THR A 124 3.21 -6.44 -16.32
N ALA A 125 2.49 -7.42 -15.81
CA ALA A 125 2.99 -8.24 -14.72
C ALA A 125 4.27 -8.98 -15.11
N ALA A 126 5.26 -9.00 -14.21
CA ALA A 126 6.49 -9.74 -14.44
C ALA A 126 6.21 -11.24 -14.63
N THR A 127 6.82 -11.83 -15.65
CA THR A 127 6.68 -13.26 -15.99
C THR A 127 7.91 -14.09 -15.62
N ASP A 128 9.01 -13.43 -15.24
CA ASP A 128 10.19 -14.10 -14.68
C ASP A 128 9.78 -14.82 -13.38
N PRO A 129 9.96 -16.15 -13.27
CA PRO A 129 9.61 -16.91 -12.06
C PRO A 129 10.21 -16.35 -10.77
N ALA A 130 11.41 -15.77 -10.83
CA ALA A 130 12.06 -15.17 -9.66
C ALA A 130 11.29 -13.95 -9.10
N LEU A 131 10.44 -13.31 -9.91
CA LEU A 131 9.60 -12.17 -9.54
C LEU A 131 8.12 -12.56 -9.45
N ALA A 132 7.64 -13.40 -10.36
CA ALA A 132 6.24 -13.81 -10.45
C ALA A 132 5.81 -14.68 -9.25
N ASP A 133 6.69 -15.57 -8.79
CA ASP A 133 6.43 -16.49 -7.68
C ASP A 133 7.03 -16.00 -6.35
N ALA A 134 7.48 -14.74 -6.32
CA ALA A 134 8.16 -14.17 -5.18
C ALA A 134 7.22 -14.02 -3.97
N VAL A 135 7.62 -14.61 -2.84
CA VAL A 135 6.93 -14.41 -1.56
C VAL A 135 7.56 -13.22 -0.84
N PRO A 136 6.80 -12.15 -0.54
CA PRO A 136 7.36 -10.98 0.12
C PRO A 136 7.66 -11.26 1.60
N ARG A 137 8.79 -10.74 2.08
CA ARG A 137 9.21 -10.82 3.48
C ARG A 137 9.44 -9.43 4.03
N PHE A 138 8.51 -8.98 4.87
CA PHE A 138 8.58 -7.72 5.59
C PHE A 138 9.33 -7.91 6.91
N THR A 139 10.39 -7.13 7.11
CA THR A 139 11.20 -7.11 8.33
C THR A 139 11.19 -5.71 8.91
N THR A 140 10.83 -5.57 10.18
CA THR A 140 10.83 -4.26 10.84
C THR A 140 12.26 -3.78 11.07
N ALA A 141 12.59 -2.59 10.55
CA ALA A 141 13.87 -1.93 10.80
C ALA A 141 13.75 -0.93 11.95
N ARG A 142 12.65 -0.17 12.02
CA ARG A 142 12.35 0.79 13.08
C ARG A 142 10.86 0.81 13.37
N SER A 143 10.52 1.10 14.62
CA SER A 143 9.13 1.31 15.02
C SER A 143 8.93 2.69 15.64
N TRP A 144 7.71 3.19 15.50
CA TRP A 144 7.21 4.39 16.13
C TRP A 144 6.00 4.03 16.99
N THR A 145 5.82 4.71 18.12
CA THR A 145 4.66 4.50 19.01
C THR A 145 3.79 5.73 18.97
N SER A 146 2.52 5.56 18.62
CA SER A 146 1.56 6.66 18.58
C SER A 146 1.31 7.18 20.00
N PRO A 147 1.47 8.48 20.24
CA PRO A 147 1.08 9.08 21.52
C PRO A 147 -0.45 9.16 21.69
N ARG A 148 -1.24 9.02 20.61
CA ARG A 148 -2.70 9.12 20.64
C ARG A 148 -3.37 7.78 20.97
N THR A 149 -2.87 6.69 20.42
CA THR A 149 -3.50 5.36 20.54
C THR A 149 -2.66 4.37 21.35
N GLY A 150 -1.38 4.66 21.58
CA GLY A 150 -0.42 3.73 22.18
C GLY A 150 0.02 2.61 21.22
N ALA A 151 -0.47 2.59 19.98
CA ALA A 151 -0.12 1.58 18.98
C ALA A 151 1.36 1.70 18.57
N ARG A 152 2.04 0.56 18.40
CA ARG A 152 3.44 0.51 17.98
C ARG A 152 3.55 0.03 16.54
N TYR A 153 3.79 0.97 15.62
CA TYR A 153 3.85 0.72 14.18
C TYR A 153 5.28 0.48 13.69
N PRO A 154 5.52 -0.54 12.85
CA PRO A 154 6.79 -0.75 12.15
C PRO A 154 6.97 0.21 10.96
N VAL A 155 7.10 1.51 11.24
CA VAL A 155 7.08 2.58 10.22
C VAL A 155 8.24 2.56 9.22
N ALA A 156 9.37 1.90 9.55
CA ALA A 156 10.44 1.63 8.59
C ALA A 156 10.68 0.11 8.50
N MET A 157 10.79 -0.38 7.27
CA MET A 157 10.88 -1.82 6.99
C MET A 157 11.89 -2.13 5.89
N THR A 158 12.42 -3.34 5.92
CA THR A 158 13.03 -3.98 4.75
C THR A 158 12.03 -4.97 4.14
N LEU A 159 11.84 -4.89 2.83
CA LEU A 159 11.00 -5.78 2.04
C LEU A 159 11.87 -6.58 1.08
N ALA A 160 12.07 -7.86 1.38
CA ALA A 160 12.70 -8.80 0.43
C ALA A 160 11.62 -9.45 -0.42
N VAL A 161 11.78 -9.41 -1.74
CA VAL A 161 10.82 -9.97 -2.71
C VAL A 161 11.56 -10.41 -3.97
N GLY A 162 11.64 -11.72 -4.18
CA GLY A 162 12.45 -12.28 -5.25
C GLY A 162 13.94 -11.98 -5.02
N PRO A 163 14.69 -11.53 -6.04
CA PRO A 163 16.11 -11.19 -5.90
C PRO A 163 16.35 -9.80 -5.30
N ARG A 164 15.30 -9.01 -5.05
CA ARG A 164 15.42 -7.61 -4.61
C ARG A 164 15.16 -7.46 -3.12
N THR A 165 15.86 -6.52 -2.51
CA THR A 165 15.67 -6.12 -1.12
C THR A 165 15.54 -4.60 -1.08
N LEU A 166 14.34 -4.14 -0.72
CA LEU A 166 13.97 -2.74 -0.68
C LEU A 166 13.92 -2.26 0.77
N THR A 167 14.42 -1.05 1.04
CA THR A 167 14.21 -0.35 2.30
C THR A 167 13.10 0.67 2.11
N LEU A 168 12.11 0.62 3.00
CA LEU A 168 10.98 1.53 3.05
C LEU A 168 11.20 2.53 4.19
N GLU A 169 11.38 3.80 3.84
CA GLU A 169 11.58 4.89 4.80
C GLU A 169 10.34 5.79 4.84
N PRO A 170 9.71 6.02 6.00
CA PRO A 170 8.55 6.87 6.09
C PRO A 170 8.96 8.33 5.88
N LEU A 171 8.12 9.10 5.17
CA LEU A 171 8.35 10.55 5.00
C LEU A 171 8.38 11.27 6.36
N PHE A 172 7.50 10.87 7.26
CA PHE A 172 7.51 11.20 8.68
C PHE A 172 6.78 10.09 9.46
N ASP A 173 7.06 10.01 10.76
CA ASP A 173 6.60 8.89 11.59
C ASP A 173 5.08 8.92 11.84
N ASP A 174 4.53 10.11 12.08
CA ASP A 174 3.16 10.28 12.53
C ASP A 174 2.16 10.40 11.37
N GLN A 175 1.96 9.29 10.66
CA GLN A 175 0.98 9.14 9.57
C GLN A 175 -0.19 8.23 9.99
N GLU A 176 -0.52 8.21 11.28
CA GLU A 176 -1.66 7.45 11.81
C GLU A 176 -2.98 8.18 11.54
N LEU A 177 -3.96 7.43 11.01
CA LEU A 177 -5.31 7.87 10.75
C LEU A 177 -6.29 7.09 11.64
N ASP A 178 -6.90 7.80 12.61
CA ASP A 178 -7.98 7.23 13.41
C ASP A 178 -9.31 7.34 12.66
N ALA A 179 -9.66 6.27 11.94
CA ALA A 179 -10.90 6.17 11.17
C ALA A 179 -11.97 5.32 11.90
N ARG A 180 -11.88 5.15 13.22
CA ARG A 180 -12.84 4.31 13.98
C ARG A 180 -14.28 4.79 13.86
N GLY A 181 -14.49 6.09 13.67
CA GLY A 181 -15.82 6.69 13.49
C GLY A 181 -16.47 6.43 12.13
N SER A 182 -15.71 5.96 11.13
CA SER A 182 -16.21 5.76 9.75
C SER A 182 -15.89 4.36 9.22
N ALA A 183 -14.62 3.97 9.20
CA ALA A 183 -14.13 2.69 8.69
C ALA A 183 -13.89 1.63 9.79
N GLY A 184 -14.17 1.97 11.05
CA GLY A 184 -14.18 1.00 12.16
C GLY A 184 -12.81 0.61 12.73
N THR A 185 -11.71 1.17 12.20
CA THR A 185 -10.35 0.87 12.67
C THR A 185 -9.41 2.08 12.60
N VAL A 186 -8.22 1.94 13.19
CA VAL A 186 -7.11 2.89 13.07
C VAL A 186 -6.11 2.32 12.06
N TYR A 187 -5.67 3.17 11.15
CA TYR A 187 -4.67 2.87 10.13
C TYR A 187 -3.40 3.65 10.41
N TRP A 188 -2.28 3.16 9.90
CA TRP A 188 -1.16 4.02 9.56
C TRP A 188 -1.08 4.07 8.04
N GLU A 189 -1.24 5.26 7.47
CA GLU A 189 -1.42 5.53 6.04
C GLU A 189 -0.27 6.43 5.59
N GLY A 190 0.87 5.84 5.29
CA GLY A 190 2.10 6.62 5.18
C GLY A 190 2.79 6.58 3.84
N ALA A 191 3.12 7.78 3.34
CA ALA A 191 4.03 7.95 2.24
C ALA A 191 5.44 7.45 2.63
N VAL A 192 6.04 6.66 1.76
CA VAL A 192 7.38 6.09 1.93
C VAL A 192 8.28 6.37 0.74
N ARG A 193 9.56 6.60 1.02
CA ARG A 193 10.65 6.50 0.04
C ARG A 193 11.08 5.05 -0.06
N VAL A 194 11.47 4.64 -1.27
CA VAL A 194 11.95 3.29 -1.55
C VAL A 194 13.43 3.36 -1.90
N LEU A 195 14.25 2.70 -1.11
CA LEU A 195 15.69 2.63 -1.32
C LEU A 195 16.12 1.20 -1.67
N GLU A 196 17.14 1.08 -2.49
CA GLU A 196 17.84 -0.18 -2.76
C GLU A 196 19.35 0.10 -2.79
N ALA A 197 20.12 -0.65 -2.00
CA ALA A 197 21.55 -0.39 -1.79
C ALA A 197 21.85 1.09 -1.45
N ASP A 198 21.10 1.63 -0.48
CA ASP A 198 21.21 3.01 0.03
C ASP A 198 20.93 4.13 -1.00
N ARG A 199 20.38 3.80 -2.17
CA ARG A 199 19.94 4.77 -3.18
C ARG A 199 18.42 4.82 -3.25
N GLU A 200 17.83 6.00 -3.21
CA GLU A 200 16.39 6.17 -3.53
C GLU A 200 16.15 5.80 -4.99
N ILE A 201 15.18 4.91 -5.22
CA ILE A 201 14.81 4.37 -6.53
C ILE A 201 13.31 4.50 -6.81
N GLY A 202 12.57 5.16 -5.92
CA GLY A 202 11.13 5.27 -6.04
C GLY A 202 10.45 5.71 -4.75
N ARG A 203 9.13 5.75 -4.82
CA ARG A 203 8.24 6.20 -3.74
C ARG A 203 6.95 5.40 -3.76
N GLY A 204 6.24 5.40 -2.64
CA GLY A 204 4.98 4.69 -2.55
C GLY A 204 4.25 4.97 -1.27
N TYR A 205 3.39 4.02 -0.93
CA TYR A 205 2.59 4.05 0.27
C TYR A 205 2.76 2.75 1.04
N LEU A 206 2.78 2.83 2.36
CA LEU A 206 2.74 1.72 3.30
C LEU A 206 1.49 1.89 4.17
N GLU A 207 0.60 0.91 4.10
CA GLU A 207 -0.60 0.83 4.94
C GLU A 207 -0.39 -0.23 6.01
N LEU A 208 -0.68 0.13 7.27
CA LEU A 208 -0.58 -0.77 8.42
C LEU A 208 -1.88 -0.77 9.20
N THR A 209 -2.49 -1.93 9.37
CA THR A 209 -3.74 -2.10 10.14
C THR A 209 -3.54 -3.08 11.28
N GLY A 210 -4.38 -3.02 12.33
CA GLY A 210 -4.36 -4.00 13.42
C GLY A 210 -3.36 -3.73 14.56
N TYR A 211 -2.51 -2.70 14.44
CA TYR A 211 -1.54 -2.34 15.48
C TYR A 211 -2.15 -1.55 16.65
N ALA A 212 -3.35 -0.98 16.46
CA ALA A 212 -4.09 -0.23 17.48
C ALA A 212 -5.28 -1.02 18.06
N GLY A 213 -5.22 -2.36 17.97
CA GLY A 213 -6.28 -3.27 18.37
C GLY A 213 -6.92 -4.00 17.19
N ALA A 214 -7.80 -4.96 17.52
CA ALA A 214 -8.41 -5.83 16.54
C ALA A 214 -9.25 -5.05 15.51
N LEU A 215 -9.13 -5.45 14.25
CA LEU A 215 -9.97 -4.92 13.17
C LEU A 215 -11.44 -5.25 13.43
N ARG A 216 -12.30 -4.25 13.27
CA ARG A 216 -13.75 -4.42 13.26
C ARG A 216 -14.19 -4.32 11.80
N MET A 217 -14.45 -5.48 11.19
CA MET A 217 -14.94 -5.62 9.81
C MET A 217 -16.37 -6.15 9.81
#